data_AF-A0A662IN08-F1
#
_entry.id   AF-A0A662IN08-F1
#
_cell.length_a   1.000
_cell.length_b   1.000
_cell.length_c   1.000
_cell.angle_alpha   90.00
_cell.angle_beta   90.00
_cell.angle_gamma   90.00
#
_symmetry.space_group_name_H-M   'P 1'
#
loop_
_entity.id
_entity.type
_entity.pdbx_description
1 polymer ?
#
loop_
_entity_poly.entity_id
_entity_poly.type
_entity_poly.pdbx_seq_one_letter_code
_entity_poly.pdbx_strand_id
1 'polypeptide(L)' 'YEVKCGNIGINIGIVAPMAFFPFGGMRDSFFGDRHGQGRDAIEFFTERKVVITRWW' A
#
# COMPACT_ATOMS: atom_id res chain seq x y z
N TYR A 1 -19.09 -3.37 16.32
CA TYR A 1 -19.20 -3.79 14.91
C TYR A 1 -18.07 -3.14 14.16
N GLU A 2 -17.13 -3.93 13.64
CA GLU A 2 -16.00 -3.43 12.85
C GLU A 2 -16.08 -3.97 11.44
N VAL A 3 -15.81 -3.11 10.45
CA VAL A 3 -15.79 -3.51 9.05
C VAL A 3 -14.35 -3.83 8.65
N LYS A 4 -14.14 -5.03 8.12
CA LYS A 4 -12.87 -5.37 7.45
C LYS A 4 -12.95 -4.91 6.00
N CYS A 5 -12.23 -3.87 5.63
CA CYS A 5 -12.07 -3.39 4.26
C CYS A 5 -10.78 -2.56 4.17
N GLY A 6 -10.23 -2.40 2.97
CA GLY A 6 -8.97 -1.67 2.83
C GLY A 6 -9.14 -0.15 2.71
N ASN A 7 -10.24 0.33 2.10
CA ASN A 7 -10.58 1.75 2.04
C ASN A 7 -11.95 2.00 2.70
N ILE A 8 -12.02 2.97 3.62
CA ILE A 8 -13.24 3.43 4.28
C ILE A 8 -13.44 4.92 3.97
N GLY A 9 -14.65 5.29 3.55
CA GLY A 9 -15.04 6.69 3.38
C GLY A 9 -16.33 6.99 4.14
N ILE A 10 -16.43 8.21 4.65
CA ILE A 10 -17.60 8.71 5.39
C ILE A 10 -18.11 9.94 4.63
N ASN A 11 -19.40 9.95 4.29
CA ASN A 11 -20.05 11.04 3.53
C ASN A 11 -19.42 11.33 2.15
N ILE A 12 -18.99 10.28 1.44
CA ILE A 12 -18.38 10.38 0.10
C ILE A 12 -18.92 9.27 -0.83
N GLY A 13 -19.06 9.57 -2.12
CA GLY A 13 -19.60 8.64 -3.11
C GLY A 13 -18.61 7.61 -3.65
N ILE A 14 -17.33 7.97 -3.76
CA ILE A 14 -16.26 7.06 -4.20
C ILE A 14 -15.06 7.27 -3.28
N VAL A 15 -14.54 6.17 -2.73
CA VAL A 15 -13.38 6.18 -1.83
C VAL A 15 -12.13 5.85 -2.63
N ALA A 16 -11.59 6.86 -3.32
CA ALA A 16 -10.32 6.78 -4.02
C ALA A 16 -9.26 7.58 -3.24
N PRO A 17 -8.22 6.93 -2.66
CA PRO A 17 -7.14 7.63 -2.00
C PRO A 17 -6.37 8.52 -2.97
N MET A 18 -5.80 9.60 -2.43
CA MET A 18 -4.84 10.42 -3.17
C MET A 18 -3.59 9.59 -3.50
N ALA A 19 -2.87 9.96 -4.57
CA ALA A 19 -1.78 9.16 -5.14
C ALA A 19 -0.65 8.75 -4.17
N PHE A 20 -0.49 9.45 -3.05
CA PHE A 20 0.51 9.17 -2.03
C PHE A 20 0.04 8.21 -0.92
N PHE A 21 -1.25 7.87 -0.87
CA PHE A 21 -1.80 6.82 -0.02
C PHE A 21 -1.95 5.50 -0.80
N PRO A 22 -1.77 4.33 -0.17
CA PRO A 22 -2.04 3.04 -0.81
C PRO A 22 -3.52 2.89 -1.19
N PHE A 23 -3.78 2.27 -2.34
CA PHE A 23 -5.13 1.87 -2.73
C PHE A 23 -5.51 0.57 -2.03
N GLY A 24 -6.14 0.65 -0.86
CA GLY A 24 -6.40 -0.49 0.02
C GLY A 24 -7.46 -1.47 -0.48
N GLY A 25 -7.04 -2.50 -1.19
CA GLY A 25 -7.82 -3.71 -1.43
C GLY A 25 -7.68 -4.72 -0.29
N MET A 26 -8.73 -5.49 0.01
CA MET A 26 -8.76 -6.48 1.10
C MET A 26 -9.72 -7.63 0.78
N ARG A 27 -9.42 -8.85 1.25
CA ARG A 27 -10.10 -10.11 0.86
C ARG A 27 -9.90 -10.35 -0.65
N ASP A 28 -10.93 -10.82 -1.35
CA ASP A 28 -10.84 -11.18 -2.76
C ASP A 28 -10.83 -9.96 -3.72
N SER A 29 -10.72 -8.73 -3.20
CA SER A 29 -10.60 -7.53 -4.03
C SER A 29 -9.16 -7.19 -4.45
N PHE A 30 -8.17 -7.88 -3.90
CA PHE A 30 -6.76 -7.66 -4.23
C PHE A 30 -5.92 -8.91 -3.94
N PHE A 31 -4.94 -9.18 -4.81
CA PHE A 31 -3.97 -10.25 -4.65
C PHE A 31 -2.58 -9.65 -4.45
N GLY A 32 -1.89 -10.11 -3.41
CA GLY A 32 -0.56 -9.61 -3.04
C GLY A 32 -0.58 -8.81 -1.75
N ASP A 33 0.60 -8.33 -1.37
CA ASP A 33 0.87 -7.57 -0.15
C ASP A 33 1.09 -6.08 -0.42
N ARG A 34 1.49 -5.68 -1.64
CA ARG A 34 1.80 -4.29 -2.01
C ARG A 34 0.75 -3.68 -2.92
N HIS A 35 0.05 -2.65 -2.43
CA HIS A 35 -0.95 -1.93 -3.22
C HIS A 35 -0.32 -1.01 -4.28
N GLY A 36 -1.07 -0.70 -5.34
CA GLY A 36 -0.55 -0.03 -6.54
C GLY A 36 -0.29 1.49 -6.42
N GLN A 37 -0.34 2.09 -5.22
CA GLN A 37 -0.20 3.54 -5.03
C GLN A 37 0.68 3.85 -3.80
N GLY A 38 1.18 5.09 -3.73
CA GLY A 38 2.02 5.56 -2.64
C GLY A 38 3.34 4.80 -2.53
N ARG A 39 3.74 4.52 -1.29
CA ARG A 39 5.02 3.88 -0.97
C ARG A 39 5.06 2.41 -1.41
N ASP A 40 3.93 1.71 -1.38
CA ASP A 40 3.85 0.31 -1.78
C ASP A 40 4.18 0.11 -3.26
N ALA A 41 3.83 1.06 -4.13
CA ALA A 41 4.23 1.03 -5.52
C ALA A 41 5.76 1.12 -5.68
N ILE A 42 6.41 2.01 -4.92
CA ILE A 42 7.88 2.13 -4.95
C ILE A 42 8.52 0.83 -4.46
N GLU A 43 8.05 0.29 -3.34
CA GLU A 43 8.59 -0.96 -2.77
C GLU A 43 8.27 -2.19 -3.64
N PHE A 44 7.23 -2.16 -4.47
CA PHE A 44 6.94 -3.21 -5.45
C PHE A 44 7.90 -3.16 -6.65
N PHE A 45 8.21 -1.96 -7.16
CA PHE A 45 9.10 -1.78 -8.31
C PHE A 45 10.60 -1.71 -7.95
N THR A 46 10.94 -1.71 -6.66
CA THR A 46 12.33 -1.62 -6.20
C THR A 46 12.67 -2.72 -5.23
N GLU A 47 13.94 -3.14 -5.21
CA GLU A 47 14.44 -4.10 -4.23
C GLU A 47 15.29 -3.39 -3.17
N ARG A 48 15.05 -3.70 -1.89
CA ARG A 48 15.82 -3.13 -0.78
C ARG A 48 17.17 -3.84 -0.64
N LYS A 49 18.24 -3.17 -1.04
CA LYS A 49 19.62 -3.63 -0.82
C LYS A 49 20.18 -3.10 0.51
N VAL A 50 20.71 -3.99 1.35
CA VAL A 50 21.44 -3.62 2.57
C VAL A 50 22.94 -3.76 2.29
N VAL A 51 23.70 -2.69 2.52
CA VAL A 51 25.16 -2.66 2.31
C VAL A 51 25.84 -2.43 3.66
N ILE A 52 26.74 -3.34 4.04
CA ILE A 52 27.57 -3.24 5.25
C ILE A 52 29.02 -3.16 4.79
N THR A 53 29.71 -2.07 5.14
CA THR A 53 31.13 -1.89 4.87
C THR A 53 31.87 -1.66 6.16
N ARG A 54 32.98 -2.38 6.35
CA ARG A 54 33.90 -2.16 7.47
C ARG A 54 35.27 -1.85 6.89
N TRP A 55 35.81 -0.71 7.29
CA TRP A 55 37.16 -0.28 6.95
C TRP A 55 37.99 -0.30 8.23
N TRP A 56 39.11 -1.00 8.17
CA TRP A 56 40.22 -0.94 9.10
C TRP A 56 41.45 -0.47 8.33
#